data_AF-A0A2R8CJF1-F1
#
_entry.id   AF-A0A2R8CJF1-F1
#
_cell.length_a   1.000
_cell.length_b   1.000
_cell.length_c   1.000
_cell.angle_alpha   90.00
_cell.angle_beta   90.00
_cell.angle_gamma   90.00
#
_symmetry.space_group_name_H-M   'P 1'
#
loop_
_entity.id
_entity.type
_entity.pdbx_description
1 polymer ?
#
loop_
_entity_poly.entity_id
_entity_poly.type
_entity_poly.pdbx_seq_one_letter_code
_entity_poly.pdbx_strand_id
1 'polypeptide(L)'
;MAGHHGNNQDPGAALGFMGRLSGAMVAPVVLYMVLWQVGRGLISEYAGSLQQGTMITLLSVMIPGLGVLASVFIAGRRSGVLIGGGVMLLFFAYLYVSTAVVLSWGPPLQTLLGVALAAAVARWCPSLGEELFYPGRR
;
A
#
# COMPACT_ATOMS: atom_id res chain seq x y z
N MET A 1 18.09 -23.32 -36.07
CA MET A 1 17.05 -24.22 -35.51
C MET A 1 16.04 -23.34 -34.80
N ALA A 2 14.92 -23.06 -35.48
CA ALA A 2 13.78 -22.38 -34.88
C ALA A 2 13.01 -23.41 -34.04
N GLY A 3 12.78 -23.10 -32.76
CA GLY A 3 12.19 -24.04 -31.81
C GLY A 3 11.39 -23.33 -30.73
N HIS A 4 10.14 -23.05 -31.07
CA HIS A 4 8.98 -22.91 -30.16
C HIS A 4 9.05 -21.81 -29.08
N HIS A 5 8.62 -20.60 -29.48
CA HIS A 5 7.85 -19.74 -28.59
C HIS A 5 6.52 -20.44 -28.26
N GLY A 6 6.53 -21.24 -27.18
CA GLY A 6 5.36 -21.88 -26.61
C GLY A 6 4.42 -20.85 -26.00
N ASN A 7 3.60 -20.27 -26.88
CA ASN A 7 2.45 -19.43 -26.61
C ASN A 7 1.34 -20.23 -25.92
N ASN A 8 1.50 -20.59 -24.65
CA ASN A 8 0.42 -21.04 -23.78
C ASN A 8 0.38 -20.13 -22.55
N GLN A 9 -0.01 -18.88 -22.77
CA GLN A 9 -0.52 -18.02 -21.70
C GLN A 9 -1.86 -18.61 -21.27
N ASP A 10 -1.88 -19.39 -20.20
CA ASP A 10 -3.15 -19.77 -19.55
C ASP A 10 -3.93 -18.49 -19.26
N PRO A 11 -5.09 -18.26 -19.91
CA PRO A 11 -5.83 -17.00 -19.76
C PRO A 11 -6.17 -16.73 -18.28
N GLY A 12 -6.42 -17.80 -17.52
CA GLY A 12 -6.64 -17.74 -16.07
C GLY A 12 -5.43 -17.26 -15.26
N ALA A 13 -4.20 -17.62 -15.66
CA ALA A 13 -2.99 -17.16 -14.99
C ALA A 13 -2.73 -15.68 -15.27
N ALA A 14 -2.94 -15.23 -16.51
CA ALA A 14 -2.84 -13.82 -16.88
C ALA A 14 -3.90 -12.97 -16.17
N LEU A 15 -5.16 -13.43 -16.14
CA LEU A 15 -6.25 -12.77 -15.41
C LEU A 15 -5.99 -12.72 -13.90
N GLY A 16 -5.49 -13.81 -13.31
CA GLY A 16 -5.10 -13.85 -11.89
C GLY A 16 -3.98 -12.87 -11.56
N PHE A 17 -2.97 -12.76 -12.43
CA PHE A 17 -1.89 -11.79 -12.27
C PHE A 17 -2.40 -10.34 -12.41
N MET A 18 -3.20 -10.06 -13.43
CA MET A 18 -3.83 -8.74 -13.62
C MET A 18 -4.72 -8.35 -12.44
N GLY A 19 -5.51 -9.29 -11.91
CA GLY A 19 -6.33 -9.09 -10.72
C GLY A 19 -5.52 -8.78 -9.46
N ARG A 20 -4.33 -9.40 -9.30
CA ARG A 20 -3.41 -9.07 -8.20
C ARG A 20 -2.79 -7.70 -8.35
N LEU A 21 -2.40 -7.31 -9.56
CA LEU A 21 -1.84 -5.99 -9.81
C LEU A 21 -2.88 -4.88 -9.57
N SER A 22 -4.11 -5.07 -10.05
CA SER A 22 -5.20 -4.12 -9.79
C SER A 22 -5.54 -4.08 -8.30
N GLY A 23 -5.61 -5.24 -7.63
CA GLY A 23 -5.81 -5.33 -6.19
C GLY A 23 -4.71 -4.61 -5.41
N ALA A 24 -3.44 -4.77 -5.78
CA ALA A 24 -2.32 -4.10 -5.13
C ALA A 24 -2.28 -2.59 -5.40
N MET A 25 -2.87 -2.10 -6.50
CA MET A 25 -3.05 -0.67 -6.72
C MET A 25 -4.19 -0.09 -5.88
N VAL A 26 -5.30 -0.81 -5.75
CA VAL A 26 -6.50 -0.31 -5.06
C VAL A 26 -6.37 -0.43 -3.53
N ALA A 27 -5.75 -1.51 -3.03
CA ALA A 27 -5.58 -1.79 -1.62
C ALA A 27 -5.01 -0.63 -0.78
N PRO A 28 -3.89 0.03 -1.16
CA PRO A 28 -3.33 1.13 -0.36
C PRO A 28 -4.31 2.29 -0.19
N VAL A 29 -5.06 2.64 -1.24
CA VAL A 29 -6.04 3.74 -1.21
C VAL A 29 -7.23 3.40 -0.33
N VAL A 30 -7.82 2.21 -0.52
CA VAL A 30 -8.97 1.75 0.28
C VAL A 30 -8.59 1.67 1.75
N LEU A 31 -7.43 1.09 2.04
CA LEU A 31 -6.95 0.93 3.40
C LEU A 31 -6.66 2.28 4.06
N TYR A 32 -6.11 3.26 3.32
CA TYR A 32 -5.99 4.63 3.82
C TYR A 32 -7.33 5.23 4.18
N MET A 33 -8.32 5.16 3.26
CA MET A 33 -9.63 5.75 3.51
C MET A 33 -10.27 5.14 4.75
N VAL A 34 -10.29 3.82 4.87
CA VAL A 34 -10.90 3.12 6.01
C VAL A 34 -10.18 3.46 7.32
N LEU A 35 -8.85 3.32 7.37
CA LEU A 35 -8.08 3.59 8.58
C LEU A 35 -8.14 5.06 8.99
N TRP A 36 -8.21 5.98 8.03
CA TRP A 36 -8.38 7.38 8.33
C TRP A 36 -9.75 7.68 8.95
N GLN A 37 -10.83 7.04 8.48
CA GLN A 37 -12.13 7.20 9.13
C GLN A 37 -12.12 6.72 10.58
N VAL A 38 -11.54 5.55 10.83
CA VAL A 38 -11.38 5.01 12.19
C VAL A 38 -10.49 5.93 13.04
N GLY A 39 -9.36 6.36 12.47
CA GLY A 39 -8.42 7.27 13.11
C GLY A 39 -9.05 8.60 13.51
N ARG A 40 -9.94 9.17 12.69
CA ARG A 40 -10.67 10.40 13.06
C ARG A 40 -11.53 10.21 14.30
N GLY A 41 -12.19 9.06 14.46
CA GLY A 41 -12.92 8.72 15.67
C GLY A 41 -12.00 8.71 16.89
N LEU A 42 -10.88 8.00 16.81
CA LEU A 42 -9.88 7.92 17.89
C LEU A 42 -9.28 9.28 18.23
N ILE A 43 -8.92 10.10 17.23
CA ILE A 43 -8.37 11.44 17.44
C ILE A 43 -9.38 12.35 18.14
N SER A 44 -10.67 12.21 17.84
CA SER A 44 -11.72 13.07 18.40
C SER A 44 -11.86 12.92 19.92
N GLU A 45 -11.53 11.75 20.48
CA GLU A 45 -11.52 11.51 21.93
C GLU A 45 -10.45 12.34 22.66
N TYR A 46 -9.39 12.76 21.95
CA TYR A 46 -8.27 13.51 22.51
C TYR A 46 -8.29 15.00 22.13
N ALA A 47 -9.41 15.52 21.61
CA ALA A 47 -9.50 16.87 21.07
C ALA A 47 -8.99 17.96 22.04
N GLY A 48 -8.08 18.80 21.56
CA GLY A 48 -7.48 19.90 22.34
C GLY A 48 -6.31 19.50 23.25
N SER A 49 -5.92 18.22 23.25
CA SER A 49 -4.79 17.73 24.05
C SER A 49 -3.50 17.59 23.23
N LEU A 50 -2.37 17.53 23.92
CA LEU A 50 -1.06 17.23 23.30
C LEU A 50 -1.02 15.82 22.70
N GLN A 51 -1.83 14.89 23.23
CA GLN A 51 -1.96 13.51 22.74
C GLN A 51 -2.61 13.45 21.35
N GLN A 52 -3.45 14.44 21.00
CA GLN A 52 -4.07 14.57 19.69
C GLN A 52 -3.00 14.68 18.58
N GLY A 53 -2.03 15.57 18.77
CA GLY A 53 -0.95 15.79 17.80
C GLY A 53 -0.05 14.57 17.62
N THR A 54 0.22 13.86 18.72
CA THR A 54 0.96 12.59 18.70
C THR A 54 0.20 11.51 17.91
N MET A 55 -1.12 11.37 18.13
CA MET A 55 -1.92 10.39 17.38
C MET A 55 -2.01 10.71 15.90
N ILE A 56 -2.20 11.98 15.53
CA ILE A 56 -2.16 12.41 14.13
C ILE A 56 -0.83 12.01 13.49
N THR A 57 0.29 12.34 14.13
CA THR A 57 1.63 12.01 13.64
C THR A 57 1.81 10.51 13.45
N LEU A 58 1.38 9.71 14.43
CA LEU A 58 1.49 8.25 14.37
C LEU A 58 0.65 7.66 13.24
N LEU A 59 -0.59 8.10 13.08
CA LEU A 59 -1.49 7.66 12.00
C LEU A 59 -0.97 8.09 10.62
N SER A 60 -0.39 9.28 10.51
CA SER A 60 0.22 9.78 9.26
C SER A 60 1.43 8.97 8.80
N VAL A 61 2.08 8.20 9.69
CA VAL A 61 3.16 7.26 9.33
C VAL A 61 2.61 5.84 9.15
N MET A 62 1.77 5.38 10.07
CA MET A 62 1.26 4.00 10.09
C MET A 62 0.34 3.70 8.92
N ILE A 63 -0.59 4.59 8.58
CA ILE A 63 -1.57 4.33 7.54
C ILE A 63 -0.91 4.17 6.17
N PRO A 64 0.00 5.07 5.72
CA PRO A 64 0.75 4.85 4.48
C PRO A 64 1.58 3.57 4.51
N GLY A 65 2.22 3.26 5.64
CA GLY A 65 3.00 2.03 5.78
C GLY A 65 2.15 0.77 5.60
N LEU A 66 0.98 0.71 6.25
CA LEU A 66 0.05 -0.40 6.12
C LEU A 66 -0.51 -0.52 4.69
N GLY A 67 -0.75 0.59 3.99
CA GLY A 67 -1.17 0.58 2.58
C GLY A 67 -0.14 -0.08 1.67
N VAL A 68 1.14 0.25 1.86
CA VAL A 68 2.25 -0.40 1.13
C VAL A 68 2.36 -1.88 1.48
N LEU A 69 2.25 -2.23 2.76
CA LEU A 69 2.28 -3.64 3.19
C LEU A 69 1.12 -4.46 2.62
N ALA A 70 -0.07 -3.88 2.47
CA ALA A 70 -1.18 -4.54 1.80
C ALA A 70 -0.88 -4.81 0.31
N SER A 71 -0.21 -3.87 -0.35
CA SER A 71 0.24 -4.03 -1.74
C SER A 71 1.28 -5.16 -1.85
N VAL A 72 2.21 -5.23 -0.88
CA VAL A 72 3.21 -6.31 -0.75
C VAL A 72 2.54 -7.66 -0.51
N PHE A 73 1.54 -7.71 0.37
CA PHE A 73 0.79 -8.92 0.65
C PHE A 73 0.11 -9.45 -0.61
N ILE A 74 -0.45 -8.59 -1.45
CA ILE A 74 -1.18 -9.00 -2.67
C ILE A 74 -0.24 -9.32 -3.83
N ALA A 75 0.68 -8.41 -4.18
CA ALA A 75 1.51 -8.51 -5.39
C ALA A 75 2.92 -9.06 -5.15
N GLY A 76 3.27 -9.39 -3.90
CA GLY A 76 4.61 -9.84 -3.52
C GLY A 76 5.56 -8.68 -3.22
N ARG A 77 6.73 -9.01 -2.64
CA ARG A 77 7.65 -8.02 -2.05
C ARG A 77 8.15 -6.94 -3.02
N ARG A 78 8.69 -7.34 -4.18
CA ARG A 78 9.26 -6.36 -5.13
C ARG A 78 8.19 -5.50 -5.79
N SER A 79 7.20 -6.15 -6.40
CA SER A 79 6.11 -5.47 -7.11
C SER A 79 5.24 -4.65 -6.16
N GLY A 80 4.91 -5.18 -4.99
CA GLY A 80 4.07 -4.50 -4.01
C GLY A 80 4.73 -3.30 -3.34
N VAL A 81 6.04 -3.30 -3.08
CA VAL A 81 6.74 -2.10 -2.59
C VAL A 81 6.74 -1.01 -3.66
N LEU A 82 7.02 -1.36 -4.92
CA LEU A 82 7.05 -0.40 -6.02
C LEU A 82 5.66 0.19 -6.31
N ILE A 83 4.67 -0.68 -6.50
CA ILE A 83 3.29 -0.28 -6.81
C ILE A 83 2.67 0.42 -5.61
N GLY A 84 2.72 -0.22 -4.44
CA GLY A 84 2.13 0.33 -3.22
C GLY A 84 2.76 1.64 -2.82
N GLY A 85 4.10 1.74 -2.84
CA GLY A 85 4.81 2.99 -2.52
C GLY A 85 4.47 4.11 -3.51
N GLY A 86 4.50 3.82 -4.81
CA GLY A 86 4.16 4.79 -5.85
C GLY A 86 2.71 5.28 -5.75
N VAL A 87 1.75 4.36 -5.64
CA VAL A 87 0.33 4.70 -5.48
C VAL A 87 0.12 5.52 -4.21
N MET A 88 0.73 5.13 -3.10
CA MET A 88 0.53 5.81 -1.83
C MET A 88 1.09 7.24 -1.86
N LEU A 89 2.24 7.44 -2.50
CA LEU A 89 2.82 8.76 -2.71
C LEU A 89 1.93 9.64 -3.61
N LEU A 90 1.46 9.11 -4.73
CA LEU A 90 0.59 9.84 -5.65
C LEU A 90 -0.75 10.20 -5.02
N PHE A 91 -1.37 9.24 -4.34
CA PHE A 91 -2.64 9.44 -3.65
C PHE A 91 -2.50 10.45 -2.51
N PHE A 92 -1.43 10.36 -1.72
CA PHE A 92 -1.16 11.34 -0.68
C PHE A 92 -0.87 12.72 -1.26
N ALA A 93 -0.05 12.82 -2.32
CA ALA A 93 0.23 14.07 -3.00
C ALA A 93 -1.06 14.72 -3.53
N TYR A 94 -1.97 13.93 -4.09
CA TYR A 94 -3.30 14.37 -4.48
C TYR A 94 -4.05 14.96 -3.29
N LEU A 95 -4.19 14.23 -2.18
CA LEU A 95 -4.88 14.73 -0.98
C LEU A 95 -4.24 15.99 -0.40
N TYR A 96 -2.92 16.05 -0.36
CA TYR A 96 -2.15 17.17 0.16
C TYR A 96 -2.37 18.44 -0.66
N VAL A 97 -2.29 18.33 -2.00
CA VAL A 97 -2.55 19.46 -2.91
C VAL A 97 -4.03 19.86 -2.89
N SER A 98 -4.95 18.90 -2.81
CA SER A 98 -6.39 19.17 -2.78
C SER A 98 -6.91 19.77 -1.47
N THR A 99 -6.18 19.63 -0.35
CA THR A 99 -6.64 20.10 0.97
C THR A 99 -6.08 21.47 1.36
N ALA A 100 -4.96 21.91 0.78
CA ALA A 100 -4.45 23.29 0.68
C ALA A 100 -4.71 24.33 1.83
N VAL A 101 -4.89 23.95 3.10
CA VAL A 101 -5.08 24.94 4.18
C VAL A 101 -3.73 25.46 4.72
N VAL A 102 -2.65 24.67 4.72
CA VAL A 102 -1.27 25.13 4.99
C VAL A 102 -0.28 24.18 4.32
N LEU A 103 0.49 24.66 3.33
CA LEU A 103 1.59 23.90 2.72
C LEU A 103 2.73 23.73 3.74
N SER A 104 2.63 22.68 4.56
CA SER A 104 3.65 22.30 5.54
C SER A 104 4.34 20.99 5.13
N TRP A 105 5.65 20.88 5.37
CA TRP A 105 6.44 19.71 4.98
C TRP A 105 6.24 18.48 5.88
N GLY A 106 5.59 18.64 7.03
CA GLY A 106 5.39 17.55 8.00
C GLY A 106 4.63 16.35 7.41
N PRO A 107 3.41 16.53 6.87
CA PRO A 107 2.62 15.42 6.33
C PRO A 107 3.31 14.65 5.17
N PRO A 108 3.97 15.30 4.20
CA PRO A 108 4.77 14.61 3.19
C PRO A 108 5.91 13.75 3.77
N LEU A 109 6.67 14.29 4.74
CA LEU A 109 7.79 13.56 5.36
C LEU A 109 7.31 12.33 6.15
N GLN A 110 6.18 12.45 6.85
CA GLN A 110 5.57 11.33 7.57
C GLN A 110 5.12 10.20 6.62
N THR A 111 4.56 10.58 5.47
CA THR A 111 4.18 9.61 4.43
C THR A 111 5.40 8.87 3.88
N LEU A 112 6.46 9.61 3.54
CA LEU A 112 7.71 9.02 3.07
C LEU A 112 8.31 8.07 4.12
N LEU A 113 8.28 8.46 5.40
CA LEU A 113 8.73 7.62 6.50
C LEU A 113 7.90 6.34 6.60
N GLY A 114 6.57 6.44 6.51
CA GLY A 114 5.66 5.28 6.51
C GLY A 114 5.96 4.29 5.38
N VAL A 115 6.13 4.81 4.16
CA VAL A 115 6.49 4.01 2.97
C VAL A 115 7.86 3.36 3.14
N ALA A 116 8.87 4.08 3.64
CA ALA A 116 10.20 3.56 3.87
C ALA A 116 10.23 2.45 4.94
N LEU A 117 9.51 2.65 6.05
CA LEU A 117 9.34 1.64 7.10
C LEU A 117 8.66 0.39 6.55
N ALA A 118 7.60 0.55 5.75
CA ALA A 118 6.94 -0.58 5.11
C ALA A 118 7.86 -1.34 4.16
N ALA A 119 8.68 -0.65 3.36
CA ALA A 119 9.67 -1.29 2.50
C ALA A 119 10.72 -2.08 3.29
N ALA A 120 11.15 -1.56 4.44
CA ALA A 120 12.07 -2.27 5.34
C ALA A 120 11.41 -3.50 5.99
N VAL A 121 10.14 -3.39 6.39
CA VAL A 121 9.37 -4.47 7.03
C VAL A 121 8.88 -5.51 6.02
N ALA A 122 8.72 -5.14 4.74
CA ALA A 122 8.23 -6.01 3.67
C ALA A 122 9.04 -7.31 3.50
N ARG A 123 10.29 -7.37 3.99
CA ARG A 123 11.09 -8.60 4.00
C ARG A 123 10.52 -9.72 4.87
N TRP A 124 9.68 -9.38 5.85
CA TRP A 124 9.02 -10.33 6.75
C TRP A 124 7.51 -10.45 6.48
N CYS A 125 7.00 -9.76 5.46
CA CYS A 125 5.57 -9.80 5.16
C CYS A 125 5.27 -11.05 4.30
N PRO A 126 4.33 -11.93 4.71
CA PRO A 126 3.87 -13.02 3.87
C PRO A 126 3.23 -12.44 2.60
N SER A 127 3.22 -13.19 1.50
CA SER A 127 2.54 -12.76 0.26
C SER A 127 1.57 -13.83 -0.24
N LEU A 128 0.44 -13.40 -0.80
CA LEU A 128 -0.67 -14.24 -1.26
C LEU A 128 -0.33 -15.17 -2.44
N GLY A 129 0.90 -15.19 -2.93
CA GLY A 129 1.35 -16.36 -3.67
C GLY A 129 2.53 -16.15 -4.60
N GLU A 130 3.55 -16.99 -4.40
CA GLU A 130 4.02 -17.88 -5.46
C GLU A 130 3.17 -19.18 -5.53
N GLU A 131 2.32 -19.47 -4.53
CA GLU A 131 1.68 -20.79 -4.35
C GLU A 131 0.22 -20.94 -4.83
N LEU A 132 -0.55 -19.86 -5.02
CA LEU A 132 -1.98 -19.99 -5.39
C LEU A 132 -2.22 -20.37 -6.87
N PHE A 133 -1.19 -20.29 -7.72
CA PHE A 133 -1.29 -20.50 -9.17
C PHE A 133 -0.14 -21.32 -9.77
N TYR A 134 0.58 -22.10 -8.96
CA TYR A 134 1.38 -23.23 -9.48
C TYR A 134 0.53 -24.51 -9.34
N PRO A 135 -0.35 -24.84 -10.29
CA PRO A 135 -0.97 -26.17 -10.33
C PRO A 135 0.10 -27.15 -10.81
N GLY A 136 1.06 -27.48 -9.94
CA GLY A 136 2.26 -28.17 -10.37
C GLY A 136 3.11 -28.69 -9.23
N ARG A 137 2.49 -29.32 -8.22
CA ARG A 137 3.07 -30.42 -7.43
C ARG A 137 2.09 -30.83 -6.33
N ARG A 138 1.21 -31.77 -6.66
CA ARG A 138 1.00 -33.00 -5.88
C ARG A 138 0.74 -34.13 -6.86
#